data_AF-A0A838VXR6-F1
#
_entry.id   AF-A0A838VXR6-F1
#
_cell.length_a   1.000
_cell.length_b   1.000
_cell.length_c   1.000
_cell.angle_alpha   90.00
_cell.angle_beta   90.00
_cell.angle_gamma   90.00
#
_symmetry.space_group_name_H-M   'P 1'
#
loop_
_entity.id
_entity.type
_entity.pdbx_description
1 polymer ?
#
loop_
_entity_poly.entity_id
_entity_poly.type
_entity_poly.pdbx_seq_one_letter_code
_entity_poly.pdbx_strand_id
1 'polypeptide(L)'
;MKRSSWVKQALSPDILAPVIVGILALVGWELFVRITHLPPYLLPGPILVVQALISSGGELFPSLLITLEVTVIAFIAAAVSGLLISILFTQSKWIERSFFPYAVILQTTPIVAIAPLIIMWLKNDT
;
A
#
# COMPACT_ATOMS: atom_id res chain seq x y z
N MET A 1 -10.58 -19.59 37.71
CA MET A 1 -9.16 -19.16 37.62
C MET A 1 -8.53 -19.78 36.35
N LYS A 2 -8.64 -19.12 35.18
CA LYS A 2 -8.30 -19.66 33.83
C LYS A 2 -7.30 -18.75 33.06
N ARG A 3 -6.41 -18.04 33.77
CA ARG A 3 -5.50 -17.01 33.21
C ARG A 3 -4.16 -17.54 32.65
N SER A 4 -3.81 -18.82 32.86
CA SER A 4 -2.46 -19.33 32.53
C SER A 4 -2.30 -19.94 31.13
N SER A 5 -3.37 -20.09 30.34
CA SER A 5 -3.29 -20.69 28.99
C SER A 5 -2.65 -19.76 27.95
N TRP A 6 -2.84 -18.44 28.06
CA TRP A 6 -2.33 -17.46 27.10
C TRP A 6 -0.81 -17.28 27.17
N VAL A 7 -0.23 -17.40 28.37
CA VAL A 7 1.22 -17.26 28.58
C VAL A 7 1.97 -18.49 28.05
N LYS A 8 1.44 -19.70 28.28
CA LYS A 8 2.01 -20.94 27.74
C LYS A 8 1.89 -21.03 26.22
N GLN A 9 0.84 -20.45 25.64
CA GLN A 9 0.67 -20.36 24.20
C GLN A 9 1.59 -19.30 23.57
N ALA A 10 1.77 -18.14 24.21
CA ALA A 10 2.73 -17.12 23.77
C ALA A 10 4.20 -17.59 23.85
N LEU A 11 4.50 -18.52 24.76
CA LEU A 11 5.80 -19.18 24.90
C LEU A 11 5.91 -20.49 24.07
N SER A 12 4.96 -20.76 23.16
CA SER A 12 5.12 -21.91 22.27
C SER A 12 6.28 -21.66 21.30
N PRO A 13 7.04 -22.71 20.93
CA PRO A 13 8.10 -22.59 19.94
C PRO A 13 7.61 -21.99 18.61
N ASP A 14 6.33 -22.22 18.28
CA ASP A 14 5.67 -21.74 17.06
C ASP A 14 5.52 -20.21 17.00
N ILE A 15 5.52 -19.52 18.15
CA ILE A 15 5.44 -18.05 18.22
C ILE A 15 6.80 -17.44 18.52
N LEU A 16 7.57 -18.06 19.42
CA LEU A 16 8.89 -17.57 19.80
C LEU A 16 9.89 -17.61 18.64
N ALA A 17 9.90 -18.70 17.85
CA ALA A 17 10.86 -18.82 16.76
C ALA A 17 10.67 -17.75 15.68
N PRO A 18 9.46 -17.48 15.14
CA PRO A 18 9.26 -16.38 14.18
C PRO A 18 9.59 -15.00 14.75
N VAL A 19 9.25 -14.74 16.02
CA VAL A 19 9.53 -13.45 16.66
C VAL A 19 11.04 -13.22 16.80
N ILE A 20 11.78 -14.24 17.25
CA ILE A 20 13.25 -14.16 17.35
C ILE A 20 13.87 -13.91 15.98
N VAL A 21 13.43 -14.66 14.96
CA VAL A 21 13.91 -14.46 13.58
C VAL A 21 13.59 -13.04 13.08
N GLY A 22 12.39 -12.53 13.35
CA GLY A 22 12.00 -11.16 13.01
C GLY A 22 12.86 -10.10 13.69
N ILE A 23 13.14 -10.26 14.99
CA ILE A 23 14.04 -9.35 15.73
C ILE A 23 15.45 -9.41 15.15
N LEU A 24 15.99 -10.61 14.90
CA LEU A 24 17.31 -10.77 14.29
C LEU A 24 17.38 -10.13 12.90
N ALA A 25 16.32 -10.23 12.10
CA ALA A 25 16.23 -9.57 10.80
C ALA A 25 16.23 -8.04 10.92
N LEU A 26 15.47 -7.47 11.87
CA LEU A 26 15.46 -6.03 12.12
C LEU A 26 16.82 -5.51 12.61
N VAL A 27 17.47 -6.25 13.51
CA VAL A 27 18.82 -5.92 13.99
C VAL A 27 19.83 -6.02 12.85
N GLY A 28 19.76 -7.08 12.03
CA GLY A 28 20.59 -7.25 10.85
C GLY A 28 20.41 -6.11 9.84
N TRP A 29 19.18 -5.66 9.60
CA TRP A 29 18.87 -4.52 8.74
C TRP A 29 19.48 -3.22 9.29
N GLU A 30 19.26 -2.90 10.58
CA GLU A 30 19.84 -1.70 11.19
C GLU A 30 21.37 -1.71 11.10
N LEU A 31 22.00 -2.84 11.44
CA LEU A 31 23.45 -2.99 11.33
C LEU A 31 23.93 -2.83 9.90
N PHE A 32 23.24 -3.42 8.93
CA PHE A 32 23.57 -3.29 7.51
C PHE A 32 23.55 -1.82 7.05
N VAL A 33 22.49 -1.07 7.38
CA VAL A 33 22.37 0.35 7.02
C VAL A 33 23.49 1.18 7.66
N ARG A 34 23.80 0.91 8.93
CA ARG A 34 24.86 1.62 9.67
C ARG A 34 26.26 1.32 9.12
N ILE A 35 26.55 0.06 8.76
CA ILE A 35 27.86 -0.34 8.23
C ILE A 35 28.05 0.20 6.81
N THR A 36 27.01 0.15 5.97
CA THR A 36 27.09 0.58 4.57
C THR A 36 27.02 2.10 4.38
N HIS A 37 26.73 2.86 5.44
CA HIS A 37 26.62 4.32 5.41
C HIS A 37 25.68 4.80 4.28
N LEU A 38 24.61 4.04 4.02
CA LEU A 38 23.66 4.37 2.97
C LEU A 38 22.96 5.69 3.30
N PRO A 39 22.77 6.57 2.30
CA PRO A 39 21.98 7.76 2.48
C PRO A 39 20.56 7.43 2.99
N PRO A 40 20.05 8.11 4.03
CA PRO A 40 18.75 7.78 4.64
C PRO A 40 17.56 7.87 3.68
N TYR A 41 17.67 8.63 2.59
CA TYR A 41 16.63 8.73 1.57
C TYR A 41 16.56 7.50 0.64
N LEU A 42 17.60 6.66 0.60
CA LEU A 42 17.60 5.40 -0.15
C LEU A 42 17.07 4.25 0.71
N LEU A 43 17.60 4.13 1.93
CA LEU A 43 17.21 3.06 2.86
C LEU A 43 17.37 3.55 4.30
N PRO A 44 16.30 4.06 4.93
CA PRO A 44 16.34 4.43 6.34
C PRO A 44 16.42 3.16 7.20
N GLY A 45 17.22 3.23 8.27
CA GLY A 45 17.24 2.17 9.28
C GLY A 45 15.91 2.11 10.06
N PRO A 46 15.48 0.92 10.53
CA PRO A 46 14.23 0.77 11.27
C PRO A 46 14.11 1.71 12.49
N ILE A 47 15.21 2.05 13.17
CA ILE A 47 15.15 3.00 14.30
C ILE A 47 14.79 4.41 13.82
N LEU A 48 15.37 4.86 12.71
CA LEU A 48 15.06 6.17 12.13
C LEU A 48 13.61 6.26 11.68
N VAL A 49 13.05 5.17 11.13
CA VAL A 49 11.63 5.09 10.75
C VAL A 49 10.73 5.31 11.97
N VAL A 50 11.00 4.63 13.08
CA VAL A 50 10.20 4.78 14.31
C VAL A 50 10.34 6.19 14.89
N GLN A 51 11.56 6.75 14.91
CA GLN A 51 11.78 8.11 15.38
C GLN A 51 10.99 9.12 14.54
N ALA A 52 11.06 9.03 13.21
CA ALA A 52 10.32 9.89 12.30
C ALA A 52 8.80 9.75 12.49
N LEU A 53 8.30 8.53 12.73
CA LEU A 53 6.88 8.31 12.99
C LEU A 53 6.41 9.01 14.27
N ILE A 54 7.24 9.05 15.31
CA ILE A 54 6.90 9.71 16.59
C ILE A 54 7.07 11.22 16.47
N SER A 55 8.19 11.70 15.91
CA SER A 55 8.50 13.13 15.84
C SER A 55 7.64 13.89 14.83
N SER A 56 7.38 13.26 13.67
CA SER A 56 6.64 13.86 12.55
C SER A 56 5.22 13.28 12.44
N GLY A 57 4.79 12.44 13.38
CA GLY A 57 3.47 11.81 13.34
C GLY A 57 2.31 12.80 13.24
N GLY A 58 2.44 13.97 13.88
CA GLY A 58 1.45 15.04 13.79
C GLY A 58 1.30 15.64 12.38
N GLU A 59 2.36 15.65 11.59
CA GLU A 59 2.35 16.12 10.19
C GLU A 59 1.98 14.98 9.22
N LEU A 60 2.42 13.75 9.50
CA LEU A 60 2.14 12.57 8.70
C LEU A 60 0.67 12.15 8.76
N PHE A 61 0.00 12.37 9.90
CA PHE A 61 -1.38 11.92 10.09
C PHE A 61 -2.39 12.64 9.18
N PRO A 62 -2.36 13.98 9.01
CA PRO A 62 -3.15 14.66 7.98
C PRO A 62 -2.92 14.12 6.57
N SER A 63 -1.65 13.88 6.17
CA SER A 63 -1.33 13.32 4.85
C SER A 63 -1.88 11.90 4.67
N LEU A 64 -1.84 11.08 5.73
CA LEU A 64 -2.46 9.76 5.75
C LEU A 64 -3.98 9.86 5.54
N LEU A 65 -4.64 10.79 6.23
CA LEU A 65 -6.09 10.99 6.09
C LEU A 65 -6.47 11.41 4.68
N ILE A 66 -5.75 12.37 4.08
CA ILE A 66 -5.98 12.79 2.69
C ILE A 66 -5.81 11.60 1.73
N THR A 67 -4.75 10.80 1.92
CA THR A 67 -4.51 9.62 1.08
C THR A 67 -5.64 8.60 1.21
N LEU A 68 -6.10 8.34 2.44
CA LEU A 68 -7.22 7.44 2.70
C LEU A 68 -8.52 7.95 2.09
N GLU A 69 -8.84 9.24 2.27
CA GLU A 69 -10.04 9.86 1.71
C GLU A 69 -10.07 9.73 0.18
N VAL A 70 -9.00 10.15 -0.50
CA VAL A 70 -8.88 10.04 -1.95
C VAL A 70 -8.98 8.58 -2.40
N THR A 71 -8.34 7.66 -1.67
CA THR A 71 -8.38 6.22 -1.99
C THR A 71 -9.79 5.66 -1.87
N VAL A 72 -10.53 5.99 -0.81
CA VAL A 72 -11.89 5.50 -0.60
C VAL A 72 -12.84 6.07 -1.67
N ILE A 73 -12.75 7.37 -1.97
CA ILE A 73 -13.57 8.00 -3.01
C ILE A 73 -13.30 7.34 -4.37
N ALA A 74 -12.02 7.20 -4.74
CA ALA A 74 -11.63 6.57 -6.00
C ALA A 74 -12.06 5.10 -6.06
N PHE A 75 -11.92 4.35 -4.97
CA PHE A 75 -12.34 2.96 -4.87
C PHE A 75 -13.86 2.81 -5.08
N ILE A 76 -14.67 3.64 -4.41
CA ILE A 76 -16.13 3.60 -4.57
C ILE A 76 -16.51 3.93 -6.02
N ALA A 77 -15.91 4.98 -6.61
CA ALA A 77 -16.16 5.34 -8.00
C ALA A 77 -15.78 4.21 -8.97
N ALA A 78 -14.63 3.57 -8.77
CA ALA A 78 -14.17 2.44 -9.56
C ALA A 78 -15.07 1.20 -9.40
N ALA A 79 -15.50 0.90 -8.18
CA ALA A 79 -16.37 -0.24 -7.88
C ALA A 79 -17.76 -0.07 -8.52
N VAL A 80 -18.37 1.11 -8.39
CA VAL A 80 -19.67 1.42 -8.98
C VAL A 80 -19.59 1.39 -10.51
N SER A 81 -18.61 2.07 -11.10
CA SER A 81 -18.43 2.07 -12.56
C SER A 81 -18.11 0.67 -13.11
N GLY A 82 -17.23 -0.08 -12.44
CA GLY A 82 -16.91 -1.46 -12.81
C GLY A 82 -18.13 -2.40 -12.76
N LEU A 83 -18.97 -2.26 -11.73
CA LEU A 83 -20.22 -3.01 -11.62
C LEU A 83 -21.17 -2.70 -12.79
N LEU A 84 -21.36 -1.41 -13.11
CA LEU A 84 -22.20 -0.99 -14.24
C LEU A 84 -21.70 -1.53 -15.57
N ILE A 85 -20.39 -1.48 -15.81
CA ILE A 85 -19.75 -2.02 -17.02
C ILE A 85 -19.93 -3.55 -17.09
N SER A 86 -19.77 -4.25 -15.96
CA SER A 86 -19.96 -5.71 -15.90
C SER A 86 -21.40 -6.12 -16.25
N ILE A 87 -22.39 -5.36 -15.81
CA ILE A 87 -23.79 -5.59 -16.18
C ILE A 87 -23.97 -5.45 -17.70
N LEU A 88 -23.39 -4.41 -18.31
CA LEU A 88 -23.44 -4.21 -19.76
C LEU A 88 -22.77 -5.35 -20.54
N PHE A 89 -21.64 -5.88 -20.06
CA PHE A 89 -20.95 -7.00 -20.71
C PHE A 89 -21.79 -8.27 -20.68
N THR A 90 -22.52 -8.50 -19.59
CA THR A 90 -23.38 -9.67 -19.43
C THR A 90 -24.54 -9.68 -20.44
N GLN A 91 -24.98 -8.51 -20.90
CA GLN A 91 -26.08 -8.40 -21.87
C GLN A 91 -25.68 -8.80 -23.31
N SER A 92 -24.38 -8.75 -23.67
CA SER A 92 -23.94 -9.07 -25.03
C SER A 92 -22.49 -9.54 -25.10
N LYS A 93 -22.30 -10.77 -25.62
CA LYS A 93 -20.97 -11.34 -25.90
C LYS A 93 -20.16 -10.53 -26.91
N TRP A 94 -20.81 -9.76 -27.78
CA TRP A 94 -20.11 -8.88 -28.71
C TRP A 94 -19.50 -7.66 -28.00
N ILE A 95 -20.23 -7.06 -27.06
CA ILE A 95 -19.76 -5.92 -26.26
C ILE A 95 -18.59 -6.38 -25.39
N GLU A 96 -18.76 -7.48 -24.65
CA GLU A 96 -17.71 -8.08 -23.83
C GLU A 96 -16.42 -8.26 -24.64
N ARG A 97 -16.48 -8.98 -25.78
CA ARG A 97 -15.30 -9.23 -26.63
C ARG A 97 -14.66 -7.97 -27.21
N SER A 98 -15.46 -6.93 -27.47
CA SER A 98 -14.97 -5.68 -28.06
C SER A 98 -14.26 -4.81 -27.03
N PHE A 99 -14.78 -4.75 -25.80
CA PHE A 99 -14.24 -3.88 -24.74
C PHE A 99 -13.17 -4.55 -23.87
N PHE A 100 -13.13 -5.89 -23.83
CA PHE A 100 -12.16 -6.63 -23.03
C PHE A 100 -10.69 -6.27 -23.33
N PRO A 101 -10.25 -6.13 -24.60
CA PRO A 101 -8.87 -5.72 -24.91
C PRO A 101 -8.50 -4.35 -24.32
N TYR A 102 -9.43 -3.38 -24.35
CA TYR A 102 -9.21 -2.05 -23.80
C TYR A 102 -9.09 -2.09 -22.27
N ALA A 103 -9.89 -2.92 -21.60
CA ALA A 103 -9.78 -3.12 -20.15
C ALA A 103 -8.40 -3.68 -19.75
N VAL A 104 -7.87 -4.65 -20.51
CA VAL A 104 -6.52 -5.20 -20.29
C VAL A 104 -5.43 -4.16 -20.51
N ILE A 105 -5.55 -3.33 -21.55
CA ILE A 105 -4.60 -2.22 -21.81
C ILE A 105 -4.60 -1.23 -20.65
N LEU A 106 -5.79 -0.83 -20.17
CA LEU A 106 -5.90 0.10 -19.03
C LEU A 106 -5.28 -0.48 -17.76
N GLN A 107 -5.42 -1.78 -17.50
CA GLN A 107 -4.85 -2.43 -16.31
C GLN A 107 -3.32 -2.55 -16.36
N THR A 108 -2.77 -2.75 -17.56
CA THR A 108 -1.32 -2.95 -17.76
C THR A 108 -0.55 -1.64 -17.93
N THR A 109 -1.24 -0.52 -18.17
CA THR A 109 -0.59 0.78 -18.33
C THR A 109 -0.07 1.29 -16.98
N PRO A 110 1.23 1.58 -16.84
CA PRO A 110 1.79 2.08 -15.59
C PRO A 110 1.22 3.46 -15.24
N ILE A 111 0.89 3.66 -13.96
CA ILE A 111 0.37 4.95 -13.48
C ILE A 111 1.31 6.13 -13.75
N VAL A 112 2.63 5.88 -13.74
CA VAL A 112 3.68 6.88 -14.01
C VAL A 112 3.57 7.44 -15.43
N ALA A 113 3.04 6.67 -16.40
CA ALA A 113 2.82 7.13 -17.76
C ALA A 113 1.52 7.97 -17.90
N ILE A 114 0.49 7.66 -17.11
CA ILE A 114 -0.82 8.31 -17.19
C ILE A 114 -0.85 9.61 -16.38
N ALA A 115 -0.21 9.65 -15.22
CA ALA A 115 -0.19 10.81 -14.31
C ALA A 115 0.07 12.16 -15.01
N PRO A 116 1.12 12.34 -15.85
CA PRO A 116 1.35 13.61 -16.53
C PRO A 116 0.24 13.99 -17.52
N LEU A 117 -0.38 13.01 -18.21
CA LEU A 117 -1.50 13.27 -19.12
C LEU A 117 -2.71 13.82 -18.38
N ILE A 118 -3.05 13.21 -17.23
CA ILE A 118 -4.14 13.68 -16.36
C ILE A 118 -3.85 15.10 -15.88
N ILE A 119 -2.62 15.37 -15.41
CA ILE A 119 -2.23 16.71 -14.95
C ILE A 119 -2.38 17.73 -16.09
N MET A 120 -1.94 17.41 -17.31
CA MET A 120 -2.09 18.31 -18.45
C MET A 120 -3.55 18.54 -18.84
N TRP A 121 -4.40 17.52 -18.80
CA TRP A 121 -5.82 17.64 -19.17
C TRP A 121 -6.66 18.39 -18.13
N LEU A 122 -6.37 18.17 -16.84
CA LEU A 122 -7.09 18.81 -15.73
C LEU A 122 -6.49 20.15 -15.32
N LYS A 123 -5.34 20.53 -15.87
CA LYS A 123 -4.77 21.87 -15.67
C LYS A 123 -5.72 22.90 -16.28
N ASN A 124 -6.48 23.55 -15.41
CA ASN A 124 -7.30 24.70 -15.77
C ASN A 124 -6.37 25.92 -15.88
N ASP A 125 -6.35 26.60 -17.03
CA ASP A 125 -5.62 27.86 -17.24
C ASP A 125 -6.36 29.08 -16.62
N THR A 126 -6.92 28.91 -15.43
CA THR A 126 -7.63 29.96 -14.66
C THR A 126 -6.93 30.25 -13.36
#